data_AF-A0A0C3CMS8-F1
#
_entry.id   AF-A0A0C3CMS8-F1
#
_cell.length_a   1.000
_cell.length_b   1.000
_cell.length_c   1.000
_cell.angle_alpha   90.00
_cell.angle_beta   90.00
_cell.angle_gamma   90.00
#
_symmetry.space_group_name_H-M   'P 1'
#
loop_
_entity.id
_entity.type
_entity.pdbx_description
1 polymer ?
#
loop_
_entity_poly.entity_id
_entity_poly.type
_entity_poly.pdbx_seq_one_letter_code
_entity_poly.pdbx_strand_id
1 'polypeptide(L)'
;MVYAGPSRGCHNCRQRRIKVFHAPHFYALDQTNTAQCDQKVPACGQCTKKKKTCPGYRSEADIIFRVENDHAASLVAGRKSRRRSSPPPQAHSSAQPSPGPVIQDSAELAKSTGTSVISYEKLEQPPNFRTLLPTVGERASCFFIANYILQSSDISYGFMEYLPPLVGYQSGGMLSTVIECLGLAAISNLAGSQAQATIAARRRYGEALAMVNRALQTPHMITEDQTLLSVMLLGVYEVFLTCQFPRHVS
;
A
#
# COMPACT_ATOMS: atom_id res chain seq x y z
N MET A 1 -7.13 8.10 -10.04
CA MET A 1 -8.10 7.10 -10.57
C MET A 1 -9.03 6.72 -9.42
N VAL A 2 -10.34 7.04 -9.48
CA VAL A 2 -11.25 6.72 -8.36
C VAL A 2 -11.63 5.24 -8.43
N TYR A 3 -11.21 4.45 -7.44
CA TYR A 3 -11.66 3.08 -7.28
C TYR A 3 -13.15 3.08 -6.88
N ALA A 4 -14.02 3.00 -7.88
CA ALA A 4 -15.45 2.79 -7.66
C ALA A 4 -15.66 1.35 -7.16
N GLY A 5 -15.71 1.20 -5.82
CA GLY A 5 -16.01 -0.07 -5.16
C GLY A 5 -17.35 -0.67 -5.60
N PRO A 6 -17.64 -1.94 -5.23
CA PRO A 6 -18.81 -2.66 -5.71
C PRO A 6 -20.12 -1.88 -5.46
N SER A 7 -20.95 -1.79 -6.50
CA SER A 7 -22.15 -0.94 -6.52
C SER A 7 -23.08 -1.19 -5.33
N ARG A 8 -23.48 -0.11 -4.64
CA ARG A 8 -24.43 -0.12 -3.51
C ARG A 8 -25.90 -0.39 -3.91
N GLY A 9 -26.20 -0.58 -5.20
CA GLY A 9 -27.57 -0.81 -5.68
C GLY A 9 -28.19 -2.12 -5.16
N CYS A 10 -29.53 -2.20 -5.11
CA CYS A 10 -30.19 -3.47 -4.80
C CYS A 10 -29.84 -4.55 -5.85
N HIS A 11 -30.01 -5.83 -5.52
CA HIS A 11 -29.61 -6.94 -6.40
C HIS A 11 -30.19 -6.81 -7.83
N ASN A 12 -31.50 -6.51 -7.93
CA ASN A 12 -32.19 -6.31 -9.21
C ASN A 12 -31.63 -5.14 -10.03
N CYS A 13 -31.19 -4.05 -9.37
CA CYS A 13 -30.59 -2.91 -10.06
C CYS A 13 -29.17 -3.23 -10.54
N ARG A 14 -28.39 -3.99 -9.76
CA ARG A 14 -27.05 -4.44 -10.16
C ARG A 14 -27.08 -5.38 -11.37
N GLN A 15 -27.94 -6.40 -11.36
CA GLN A 15 -28.14 -7.27 -12.54
C GLN A 15 -28.48 -6.46 -13.80
N ARG A 16 -29.28 -5.40 -13.65
CA ARG A 16 -29.73 -4.53 -14.75
C ARG A 16 -28.79 -3.35 -15.05
N ARG A 17 -27.59 -3.31 -14.45
CA ARG A 17 -26.59 -2.22 -14.58
C ARG A 17 -27.13 -0.80 -14.35
N ILE A 18 -28.16 -0.69 -13.50
CA ILE A 18 -28.73 0.59 -13.03
C ILE A 18 -27.72 1.23 -12.07
N LYS A 19 -27.24 2.43 -12.41
CA LYS A 19 -26.31 3.20 -11.56
C LYS A 19 -27.00 3.64 -10.26
N VAL A 20 -26.25 3.80 -9.18
CA VAL A 20 -26.75 4.34 -7.92
C VAL A 20 -26.69 5.86 -7.97
N PHE A 21 -27.70 6.55 -7.44
CA PHE A 21 -27.61 8.00 -7.25
C PHE A 21 -26.60 8.29 -6.12
N HIS A 22 -25.51 8.97 -6.46
CA HIS A 22 -24.53 9.49 -5.52
C HIS A 22 -24.62 11.01 -5.59
N ALA A 23 -24.87 11.67 -4.46
CA ALA A 23 -24.86 13.13 -4.38
C ALA A 23 -23.53 13.60 -3.78
N PRO A 24 -22.51 13.94 -4.59
CA PRO A 24 -21.48 14.87 -4.17
C PRO A 24 -22.05 16.30 -4.17
N HIS A 25 -21.40 17.21 -3.43
CA HIS A 25 -21.85 18.58 -3.27
C HIS A 25 -21.97 19.37 -4.59
N PHE A 26 -23.03 20.19 -4.65
CA PHE A 26 -23.09 21.52 -5.27
C PHE A 26 -23.30 21.72 -6.79
N TYR A 27 -23.11 20.74 -7.68
CA TYR A 27 -23.42 20.94 -9.13
C TYR A 27 -24.46 19.96 -9.68
N ALA A 28 -25.73 20.40 -9.69
CA ALA A 28 -26.86 19.65 -10.24
C ALA A 28 -27.20 20.11 -11.68
N LEU A 29 -26.55 19.51 -12.68
CA LEU A 29 -26.88 19.70 -14.10
C LEU A 29 -26.80 18.37 -14.89
N ASP A 30 -27.82 17.52 -14.72
CA ASP A 30 -28.55 16.81 -15.80
C ASP A 30 -29.73 16.08 -15.16
N GLN A 31 -30.93 16.64 -15.33
CA GLN A 31 -32.12 16.24 -14.58
C GLN A 31 -33.02 15.25 -15.35
N THR A 32 -32.42 14.37 -16.17
CA THR A 32 -33.17 13.42 -17.02
C THR A 32 -32.92 11.93 -16.76
N ASN A 33 -32.02 11.55 -15.83
CA ASN A 33 -31.64 10.14 -15.65
C ASN A 33 -32.62 9.34 -14.75
N THR A 34 -33.79 9.01 -15.30
CA THR A 34 -34.82 8.15 -14.69
C THR A 34 -34.40 6.68 -14.48
N ALA A 35 -33.14 6.32 -14.79
CA ALA A 35 -32.60 4.95 -14.73
C ALA A 35 -31.60 4.73 -13.58
N GLN A 36 -31.70 5.48 -12.47
CA GLN A 36 -30.85 5.31 -11.28
C GLN A 36 -31.57 4.65 -10.10
N CYS A 37 -30.80 3.99 -9.23
CA CYS A 37 -31.25 3.34 -8.00
C CYS A 37 -31.18 4.33 -6.83
N ASP A 38 -32.32 4.55 -6.17
CA ASP A 38 -32.58 5.56 -5.14
C ASP A 38 -32.36 5.06 -3.69
N GLN A 39 -31.91 3.82 -3.51
CA GLN A 39 -31.51 3.21 -2.22
C GLN A 39 -32.59 3.20 -1.10
N LYS A 40 -33.85 3.49 -1.42
CA LYS A 40 -34.95 3.49 -0.43
C LYS A 40 -35.23 2.12 0.17
N VAL A 41 -35.55 2.10 1.46
CA VAL A 41 -35.99 0.93 2.24
C VAL A 41 -37.51 1.08 2.49
N PRO A 42 -38.33 0.02 2.38
CA PRO A 42 -37.99 -1.38 2.14
C PRO A 42 -37.69 -1.74 0.68
N ALA A 43 -38.04 -0.88 -0.29
CA ALA A 43 -37.83 -1.16 -1.72
C ALA A 43 -37.41 0.08 -2.51
N CYS A 44 -36.50 -0.10 -3.48
CA CYS A 44 -36.10 0.98 -4.40
C CYS A 44 -37.21 1.31 -5.40
N GLY A 45 -37.35 2.58 -5.78
CA GLY A 45 -38.34 3.05 -6.73
C GLY A 45 -38.26 2.36 -8.10
N GLN A 46 -37.09 1.85 -8.50
CA GLN A 46 -36.91 1.06 -9.73
C GLN A 46 -37.54 -0.34 -9.66
N CYS A 47 -37.59 -0.95 -8.48
CA CYS A 47 -38.29 -2.22 -8.25
C CYS A 47 -39.80 -1.98 -8.11
N THR A 48 -40.21 -0.96 -7.36
CA THR A 48 -41.61 -0.56 -7.17
C THR A 48 -42.28 -0.21 -8.50
N LYS A 49 -41.66 0.63 -9.35
CA LYS A 49 -42.17 0.96 -10.69
C LYS A 49 -42.35 -0.27 -11.59
N LYS A 50 -41.54 -1.32 -11.39
CA LYS A 50 -41.62 -2.58 -12.15
C LYS A 50 -42.47 -3.66 -11.47
N LYS A 51 -43.14 -3.35 -10.36
CA LYS A 51 -43.91 -4.30 -9.53
C LYS A 51 -43.13 -5.59 -9.21
N LYS A 52 -41.80 -5.47 -8.99
CA LYS A 52 -40.93 -6.59 -8.61
C LYS A 52 -40.53 -6.45 -7.14
N THR A 53 -40.56 -7.56 -6.40
CA THR A 53 -40.02 -7.64 -5.04
C THR A 53 -38.55 -7.18 -5.03
N CYS A 54 -38.22 -6.26 -4.13
CA CYS A 54 -36.86 -5.78 -3.96
C CYS A 54 -36.14 -6.67 -2.94
N PRO A 55 -35.15 -7.49 -3.32
CA PRO A 55 -34.46 -8.42 -2.42
C PRO A 55 -33.40 -7.71 -1.52
N GLY A 56 -33.60 -6.43 -1.24
CA GLY A 56 -32.69 -5.62 -0.42
C GLY A 56 -31.35 -5.23 -1.06
N TYR A 57 -30.51 -4.65 -0.21
CA TYR A 57 -29.16 -4.16 -0.48
C TYR A 57 -28.13 -5.08 0.17
N ARG A 58 -26.86 -4.95 -0.17
CA ARG A 58 -25.79 -5.66 0.56
C ARG A 58 -25.61 -5.04 1.95
N SER A 59 -25.27 -5.86 2.94
CA SER A 59 -24.74 -5.34 4.21
C SER A 59 -23.36 -4.73 3.97
N GLU A 60 -22.90 -3.87 4.90
CA GLU A 60 -21.56 -3.29 4.80
C GLU A 60 -20.46 -4.36 4.84
N ALA A 61 -20.70 -5.46 5.56
CA ALA A 61 -19.84 -6.65 5.55
C ALA A 61 -19.69 -7.27 4.15
N ASP A 62 -20.78 -7.44 3.38
CA ASP A 62 -20.75 -8.00 2.01
C ASP A 62 -20.06 -7.09 0.97
N ILE A 63 -19.68 -5.87 1.37
CA ILE A 63 -18.94 -4.90 0.57
C ILE A 63 -17.44 -4.97 0.91
N ILE A 64 -17.11 -5.35 2.15
CA ILE A 64 -15.75 -5.43 2.70
C ILE A 64 -15.12 -6.81 2.45
N PHE A 65 -15.88 -7.91 2.61
CA PHE A 65 -15.36 -9.26 2.47
C PHE A 65 -15.35 -9.73 1.01
N ARG A 66 -14.15 -9.86 0.43
CA ARG A 66 -13.92 -10.73 -0.74
C ARG A 66 -13.66 -12.14 -0.25
N VAL A 67 -14.57 -13.08 -0.54
CA VAL A 67 -14.25 -14.51 -0.47
C VAL A 67 -13.44 -14.85 -1.72
N GLU A 68 -12.12 -14.95 -1.56
CA GLU A 68 -11.17 -15.17 -2.67
C GLU A 68 -11.28 -16.58 -3.29
N ASN A 69 -11.99 -17.48 -2.61
CA ASN A 69 -12.00 -18.90 -2.93
C ASN A 69 -13.01 -19.37 -3.99
N ASP A 70 -13.94 -18.57 -4.52
CA ASP A 70 -14.89 -19.09 -5.55
C ASP A 70 -14.20 -19.47 -6.87
N HIS A 71 -13.21 -18.69 -7.28
CA HIS A 71 -12.40 -18.99 -8.48
C HIS A 71 -11.45 -20.17 -8.22
N ALA A 72 -10.89 -20.30 -7.02
CA ALA A 72 -10.06 -21.43 -6.64
C ALA A 72 -10.87 -22.74 -6.45
N ALA A 73 -12.04 -22.67 -5.84
CA ALA A 73 -12.91 -23.81 -5.56
C ALA A 73 -13.45 -24.45 -6.85
N SER A 74 -13.83 -23.64 -7.84
CA SER A 74 -14.23 -24.14 -9.16
C SER A 74 -13.08 -24.84 -9.90
N LEU A 75 -11.86 -24.30 -9.83
CA LEU A 75 -10.65 -24.93 -10.38
C LEU A 75 -10.26 -26.24 -9.64
N VAL A 76 -10.48 -26.33 -8.33
CA VAL A 76 -10.22 -27.55 -7.53
C VAL A 76 -11.32 -28.61 -7.71
N ALA A 77 -12.59 -28.20 -7.83
CA ALA A 77 -13.70 -29.11 -8.10
C ALA A 77 -13.55 -29.81 -9.45
N GLY A 78 -13.15 -29.08 -10.50
CA GLY A 78 -12.84 -29.66 -11.82
C GLY A 78 -11.73 -30.71 -11.78
N ARG A 79 -10.74 -30.56 -10.89
CA ARG A 79 -9.64 -31.54 -10.71
C ARG A 79 -10.06 -32.80 -9.94
N LYS A 80 -11.03 -32.73 -9.01
CA LYS A 80 -11.50 -33.90 -8.24
C LYS A 80 -12.32 -34.90 -9.06
N SER A 81 -12.94 -34.48 -10.18
CA SER A 81 -13.69 -35.39 -11.05
C SER A 81 -12.80 -36.42 -11.77
N ARG A 82 -11.54 -36.07 -12.06
CA ARG A 82 -10.65 -36.85 -12.95
C ARG A 82 -9.73 -37.86 -12.23
N ARG A 83 -9.95 -38.14 -10.94
CA ARG A 83 -9.11 -39.04 -10.12
C ARG A 83 -9.89 -40.13 -9.38
N ARG A 84 -11.07 -40.51 -9.89
CA ARG A 84 -12.02 -41.42 -9.21
C ARG A 84 -11.87 -42.91 -9.58
N SER A 85 -10.66 -43.35 -9.94
CA SER A 85 -10.40 -44.69 -10.47
C SER A 85 -9.12 -45.35 -9.91
N SER A 86 -9.03 -45.47 -8.58
CA SER A 86 -8.26 -46.53 -7.90
C SER A 86 -8.69 -46.66 -6.42
N PRO A 87 -8.71 -47.87 -5.84
CA PRO A 87 -9.18 -48.12 -4.46
C PRO A 87 -8.05 -48.04 -3.40
N PRO A 88 -8.39 -47.93 -2.10
CA PRO A 88 -7.41 -47.79 -1.01
C PRO A 88 -7.02 -49.15 -0.37
N PRO A 89 -5.77 -49.31 0.11
CA PRO A 89 -5.42 -50.29 1.14
C PRO A 89 -5.57 -49.72 2.56
N GLN A 90 -5.73 -50.62 3.54
CA GLN A 90 -6.09 -50.33 4.93
C GLN A 90 -4.87 -50.32 5.89
N ALA A 91 -5.11 -49.88 7.13
CA ALA A 91 -4.09 -49.65 8.17
C ALA A 91 -3.86 -50.86 9.09
N HIS A 92 -2.73 -50.88 9.83
CA HIS A 92 -2.50 -51.55 11.13
C HIS A 92 -1.32 -50.82 11.85
N SER A 93 -1.50 -50.24 13.05
CA SER A 93 -1.20 -50.81 14.41
C SER A 93 0.31 -50.94 14.74
N SER A 94 0.88 -50.65 15.93
CA SER A 94 0.46 -49.99 17.22
C SER A 94 1.73 -49.81 18.11
N ALA A 95 1.82 -48.81 19.03
CA ALA A 95 2.51 -48.85 20.35
C ALA A 95 2.81 -47.46 20.99
N GLN A 96 2.92 -47.41 22.33
CA GLN A 96 3.27 -46.31 23.26
C GLN A 96 4.17 -46.89 24.41
N PRO A 97 4.65 -46.16 25.45
CA PRO A 97 5.32 -44.83 25.54
C PRO A 97 6.56 -44.77 26.52
N SER A 98 7.17 -43.58 26.70
CA SER A 98 7.93 -43.07 27.90
C SER A 98 9.42 -43.50 28.14
N PRO A 99 10.25 -42.81 28.98
CA PRO A 99 10.26 -41.39 29.47
C PRO A 99 11.64 -40.64 29.60
N GLY A 100 11.63 -39.28 29.60
CA GLY A 100 12.55 -38.35 30.34
C GLY A 100 14.06 -38.24 29.96
N PRO A 101 14.86 -37.23 30.44
CA PRO A 101 14.58 -36.06 31.31
C PRO A 101 14.61 -34.70 30.54
N VAL A 102 13.94 -33.59 30.91
CA VAL A 102 14.04 -32.68 32.08
C VAL A 102 15.37 -31.91 32.24
N ILE A 103 15.38 -30.63 31.83
CA ILE A 103 16.04 -29.50 32.52
C ILE A 103 15.05 -28.30 32.46
N GLN A 104 15.05 -27.46 33.48
CA GLN A 104 14.06 -26.41 33.79
C GLN A 104 14.74 -25.03 33.98
N ASP A 105 13.93 -23.97 34.07
CA ASP A 105 14.23 -22.62 34.61
C ASP A 105 15.05 -21.64 33.74
N SER A 106 15.00 -20.30 33.91
CA SER A 106 13.97 -19.31 34.35
C SER A 106 14.60 -17.89 34.25
N ALA A 107 13.91 -16.75 34.02
CA ALA A 107 12.52 -16.48 33.61
C ALA A 107 12.36 -15.03 33.03
N GLU A 108 11.24 -14.79 32.34
CA GLU A 108 10.38 -13.58 32.32
C GLU A 108 10.89 -12.23 32.89
N LEU A 109 10.79 -11.12 32.11
CA LEU A 109 10.15 -9.86 32.59
C LEU A 109 9.76 -8.82 31.50
N ALA A 110 8.53 -8.28 31.67
CA ALA A 110 8.01 -6.97 31.26
C ALA A 110 8.11 -6.44 29.80
N LYS A 111 6.93 -6.46 29.16
CA LYS A 111 6.23 -5.28 28.59
C LYS A 111 6.89 -3.90 28.85
N SER A 112 7.22 -3.17 27.78
CA SER A 112 7.18 -1.71 27.78
C SER A 112 6.77 -1.16 26.42
N THR A 113 5.45 -1.06 26.17
CA THR A 113 4.91 -0.18 25.13
C THR A 113 5.19 1.26 25.55
N GLY A 114 6.17 1.89 24.92
CA GLY A 114 6.64 3.24 25.26
C GLY A 114 6.79 4.11 24.03
N THR A 115 5.70 4.70 23.54
CA THR A 115 5.77 5.78 22.56
C THR A 115 6.30 7.03 23.25
N SER A 116 7.63 7.16 23.34
CA SER A 116 8.29 8.36 23.85
C SER A 116 8.10 9.51 22.87
N VAL A 117 6.99 10.23 23.01
CA VAL A 117 6.78 11.53 22.40
C VAL A 117 7.78 12.50 23.04
N ILE A 118 8.92 12.72 22.39
CA ILE A 118 9.92 13.68 22.88
C ILE A 118 9.32 15.08 22.72
N SER A 119 8.88 15.66 23.83
CA SER A 119 8.53 17.08 23.92
C SER A 119 9.78 17.90 23.65
N TYR A 120 9.74 18.76 22.62
CA TYR A 120 10.82 19.68 22.29
C TYR A 120 10.82 20.86 23.28
N GLU A 121 11.35 20.65 24.49
CA GLU A 121 11.69 21.79 25.33
C GLU A 121 12.85 22.57 24.68
N LYS A 122 12.66 23.89 24.61
CA LYS A 122 13.57 24.84 23.97
C LYS A 122 14.82 25.01 24.82
N LEU A 123 15.77 24.07 24.71
CA LEU A 123 17.08 24.17 25.34
C LEU A 123 17.91 25.27 24.66
N GLU A 124 18.24 26.31 25.42
CA GLU A 124 19.10 27.41 24.96
C GLU A 124 20.55 26.91 24.84
N GLN A 125 21.16 27.09 23.67
CA GLN A 125 22.46 26.49 23.33
C GLN A 125 23.64 27.42 23.67
N PRO A 126 24.75 26.90 24.21
CA PRO A 126 25.99 27.67 24.40
C PRO A 126 26.67 28.00 23.06
N PRO A 127 27.43 29.11 22.96
CA PRO A 127 27.77 29.79 21.70
C PRO A 127 28.77 29.08 20.76
N ASN A 128 29.12 27.83 21.03
CA ASN A 128 30.18 27.10 20.30
C ASN A 128 29.85 25.62 20.03
N PHE A 129 28.58 25.21 20.17
CA PHE A 129 28.14 23.90 19.70
C PHE A 129 27.92 23.92 18.17
N ARG A 130 28.85 23.35 17.40
CA ARG A 130 28.61 23.07 15.97
C ARG A 130 27.67 21.87 15.84
N THR A 131 26.37 22.13 15.90
CA THR A 131 25.34 21.14 15.57
C THR A 131 25.62 20.58 14.18
N LEU A 132 26.00 19.30 14.09
CA LEU A 132 26.03 18.54 12.84
C LEU A 132 24.60 18.28 12.38
N LEU A 133 23.94 19.34 11.90
CA LEU A 133 22.57 19.27 11.44
C LEU A 133 22.58 18.51 10.10
N PRO A 134 21.93 17.33 10.00
CA PRO A 134 21.95 16.52 8.78
C PRO A 134 21.40 17.32 7.61
N THR A 135 21.94 17.09 6.42
CA THR A 135 21.56 17.83 5.20
C THR A 135 20.08 17.64 4.86
N VAL A 136 19.53 18.50 4.00
CA VAL A 136 18.12 18.35 3.55
C VAL A 136 17.92 16.99 2.86
N GLY A 137 18.92 16.51 2.11
CA GLY A 137 18.92 15.20 1.46
C GLY A 137 18.98 14.04 2.46
N GLU A 138 19.85 14.10 3.45
CA GLU A 138 19.94 13.08 4.52
C GLU A 138 18.62 12.97 5.28
N ARG A 139 18.03 14.10 5.69
CA ARG A 139 16.73 14.10 6.37
C ARG A 139 15.61 13.53 5.50
N ALA A 140 15.62 13.83 4.20
CA ALA A 140 14.68 13.27 3.24
C ALA A 140 14.86 11.75 3.09
N SER A 141 16.10 11.27 2.97
CA SER A 141 16.42 9.84 2.85
C SER A 141 15.97 9.06 4.08
N CYS A 142 16.30 9.55 5.28
CA CYS A 142 15.83 8.99 6.54
C CYS A 142 14.29 8.99 6.63
N PHE A 143 13.63 10.07 6.17
CA PHE A 143 12.17 10.14 6.14
C PHE A 143 11.55 9.08 5.20
N PHE A 144 12.12 8.88 4.01
CA PHE A 144 11.67 7.83 3.09
C PHE A 144 11.85 6.44 3.72
N ILE A 145 13.05 6.14 4.22
CA ILE A 145 13.38 4.86 4.85
C ILE A 145 12.43 4.55 6.02
N ALA A 146 12.16 5.53 6.89
CA ALA A 146 11.33 5.32 8.08
C ALA A 146 9.82 5.21 7.80
N ASN A 147 9.31 5.73 6.66
CA ASN A 147 7.87 5.82 6.40
C ASN A 147 7.38 5.01 5.19
N TYR A 148 8.27 4.58 4.29
CA TYR A 148 7.91 3.93 3.02
C TYR A 148 8.59 2.58 2.80
N ILE A 149 9.57 2.21 3.63
CA ILE A 149 10.13 0.85 3.64
C ILE A 149 9.40 0.07 4.73
N LEU A 150 8.67 -0.98 4.33
CA LEU A 150 8.01 -1.88 5.27
C LEU A 150 8.94 -3.06 5.54
N GLN A 151 9.19 -3.36 6.81
CA GLN A 151 9.88 -4.59 7.20
C GLN A 151 8.96 -5.80 7.05
N SER A 152 9.56 -6.96 6.85
CA SER A 152 8.86 -8.25 6.84
C SER A 152 8.33 -8.60 8.23
N SER A 153 7.29 -9.43 8.23
CA SER A 153 6.65 -9.97 9.44
C SER A 153 6.09 -11.37 9.12
N ASP A 154 5.69 -12.12 10.14
CA ASP A 154 5.13 -13.48 9.98
C ASP A 154 3.91 -13.56 9.04
N ILE A 155 3.27 -12.43 8.76
CA ILE A 155 2.00 -12.32 8.03
C ILE A 155 2.15 -11.53 6.72
N SER A 156 3.26 -10.82 6.50
CA SER A 156 3.49 -10.00 5.30
C SER A 156 4.96 -9.93 4.92
N TYR A 157 5.24 -10.06 3.63
CA TYR A 157 6.52 -9.67 3.04
C TYR A 157 6.76 -8.17 3.24
N GLY A 158 8.02 -7.78 3.44
CA GLY A 158 8.44 -6.40 3.48
C GLY A 158 8.37 -5.73 2.10
N PHE A 159 8.25 -4.41 2.08
CA PHE A 159 8.31 -3.61 0.86
C PHE A 159 9.60 -2.79 0.86
N MET A 160 10.45 -3.03 -0.13
CA MET A 160 11.75 -2.37 -0.31
C MET A 160 12.75 -2.55 0.85
N GLU A 161 12.55 -3.58 1.66
CA GLU A 161 13.39 -3.97 2.81
C GLU A 161 14.87 -4.21 2.44
N TYR A 162 15.15 -4.51 1.17
CA TYR A 162 16.51 -4.65 0.62
C TYR A 162 17.26 -3.32 0.45
N LEU A 163 16.60 -2.15 0.49
CA LEU A 163 17.25 -0.87 0.21
C LEU A 163 18.27 -0.43 1.28
N PRO A 164 17.97 -0.42 2.60
CA PRO A 164 18.88 0.16 3.58
C PRO A 164 20.29 -0.49 3.57
N PRO A 165 20.44 -1.82 3.41
CA PRO A 165 21.75 -2.44 3.21
C PRO A 165 22.49 -1.99 1.93
N LEU A 166 21.77 -1.71 0.85
CA LEU A 166 22.36 -1.41 -0.48
C LEU A 166 22.70 0.07 -0.70
N VAL A 167 22.07 0.97 0.05
CA VAL A 167 22.42 2.41 0.07
C VAL A 167 23.72 2.65 0.83
N GLY A 168 23.96 1.85 1.87
CA GLY A 168 25.09 2.05 2.78
C GLY A 168 25.01 3.37 3.56
N TYR A 169 26.11 3.70 4.24
CA TYR A 169 26.23 4.94 5.02
C TYR A 169 26.87 6.09 4.21
N GLN A 170 27.02 5.94 2.89
CA GLN A 170 27.72 6.90 2.04
C GLN A 170 26.76 7.85 1.32
N SER A 171 26.99 9.15 1.46
CA SER A 171 26.25 10.19 0.75
C SER A 171 26.76 10.32 -0.69
N GLY A 172 26.01 9.82 -1.65
CA GLY A 172 26.28 10.00 -3.08
C GLY A 172 26.09 8.73 -3.90
N GLY A 173 25.96 8.90 -5.21
CA GLY A 173 25.63 7.82 -6.14
C GLY A 173 24.17 7.87 -6.60
N MET A 174 23.85 7.02 -7.56
CA MET A 174 22.56 7.01 -8.26
C MET A 174 21.42 6.67 -7.30
N LEU A 175 21.59 5.59 -6.53
CA LEU A 175 20.57 5.06 -5.62
C LEU A 175 20.26 6.05 -4.47
N SER A 176 21.27 6.69 -3.88
CA SER A 176 21.06 7.70 -2.84
C SER A 176 20.33 8.92 -3.39
N THR A 177 20.67 9.38 -4.60
CA THR A 177 20.01 10.52 -5.25
C THR A 177 18.52 10.25 -5.51
N VAL A 178 18.15 9.03 -5.88
CA VAL A 178 16.73 8.64 -6.03
C VAL A 178 16.02 8.55 -4.68
N ILE A 179 16.68 8.08 -3.62
CA ILE A 179 16.08 8.00 -2.28
C ILE A 179 15.90 9.39 -1.65
N GLU A 180 16.87 10.31 -1.83
CA GLU A 180 16.67 11.73 -1.50
C GLU A 180 15.46 12.31 -2.26
N CYS A 181 15.35 12.01 -3.55
CA CYS A 181 14.26 12.46 -4.40
C CYS A 181 12.89 11.98 -3.89
N LEU A 182 12.76 10.69 -3.57
CA LEU A 182 11.55 10.10 -3.00
C LEU A 182 11.21 10.65 -1.61
N GLY A 183 12.22 10.87 -0.76
CA GLY A 183 12.04 11.51 0.54
C GLY A 183 11.53 12.95 0.45
N LEU A 184 12.09 13.75 -0.45
CA LEU A 184 11.65 15.12 -0.71
C LEU A 184 10.22 15.16 -1.26
N ALA A 185 9.88 14.23 -2.16
CA ALA A 185 8.53 14.07 -2.68
C ALA A 185 7.54 13.69 -1.57
N ALA A 186 7.87 12.70 -0.74
CA ALA A 186 7.07 12.27 0.39
C ALA A 186 6.81 13.40 1.40
N ILE A 187 7.86 14.12 1.81
CA ILE A 187 7.73 15.31 2.67
C ILE A 187 6.83 16.36 2.02
N SER A 188 6.97 16.60 0.70
CA SER A 188 6.11 17.57 -0.02
C SER A 188 4.64 17.15 -0.09
N ASN A 189 4.37 15.84 -0.04
CA ASN A 189 3.02 15.26 -0.07
C ASN A 189 2.36 15.28 1.33
N LEU A 190 3.12 15.01 2.41
CA LEU A 190 2.58 15.06 3.78
C LEU A 190 2.42 16.50 4.31
N ALA A 191 3.39 17.38 4.06
CA ALA A 191 3.47 18.69 4.71
C ALA A 191 2.55 19.77 4.09
N GLY A 192 1.68 19.42 3.14
CA GLY A 192 0.69 20.33 2.56
C GLY A 192 1.30 21.58 1.91
N SER A 193 1.88 21.44 0.71
CA SER A 193 2.43 22.54 -0.10
C SER A 193 3.75 23.15 0.39
N GLN A 194 4.80 22.32 0.51
CA GLN A 194 6.18 22.80 0.47
C GLN A 194 6.68 22.88 -0.98
N ALA A 195 6.43 24.02 -1.66
CA ALA A 195 6.85 24.24 -3.04
C ALA A 195 8.37 24.06 -3.23
N GLN A 196 9.17 24.47 -2.24
CA GLN A 196 10.62 24.25 -2.22
C GLN A 196 10.99 22.76 -2.20
N ALA A 197 10.29 21.93 -1.42
CA ALA A 197 10.51 20.48 -1.38
C ALA A 197 10.14 19.82 -2.72
N THR A 198 9.02 20.21 -3.36
CA THR A 198 8.66 19.71 -4.70
C THR A 198 9.70 20.11 -5.76
N ILE A 199 10.22 21.34 -5.72
CA ILE A 199 11.28 21.81 -6.65
C ILE A 199 12.59 21.03 -6.42
N ALA A 200 12.99 20.85 -5.15
CA ALA A 200 14.18 20.08 -4.80
C ALA A 200 14.05 18.61 -5.23
N ALA A 201 12.89 18.00 -5.02
CA ALA A 201 12.61 16.63 -5.47
C ALA A 201 12.73 16.49 -6.99
N ARG A 202 12.14 17.43 -7.77
CA ARG A 202 12.26 17.45 -9.23
C ARG A 202 13.70 17.64 -9.72
N ARG A 203 14.51 18.45 -9.00
CA ARG A 203 15.93 18.62 -9.30
C ARG A 203 16.70 17.31 -9.10
N ARG A 204 16.51 16.63 -7.96
CA ARG A 204 17.13 15.33 -7.69
C ARG A 204 16.66 14.24 -8.65
N TYR A 205 15.39 14.28 -9.08
CA TYR A 205 14.85 13.38 -10.10
C TYR A 205 15.61 13.52 -11.44
N GLY A 206 15.78 14.75 -11.93
CA GLY A 206 16.52 15.01 -13.18
C GLY A 206 18.01 14.64 -13.09
N GLU A 207 18.63 14.87 -11.93
CA GLU A 207 20.01 14.44 -11.63
C GLU A 207 20.14 12.91 -11.66
N ALA A 208 19.24 12.20 -10.97
CA ALA A 208 19.20 10.74 -10.96
C ALA A 208 18.93 10.16 -12.36
N LEU A 209 18.01 10.72 -13.14
CA LEU A 209 17.79 10.32 -14.54
C LEU A 209 19.06 10.46 -15.39
N ALA A 210 19.82 11.54 -15.22
CA ALA A 210 21.09 11.72 -15.94
C ALA A 210 22.14 10.67 -15.51
N MET A 211 22.18 10.30 -14.23
CA MET A 211 23.06 9.23 -13.72
C MET A 211 22.65 7.84 -14.23
N VAL A 212 21.36 7.51 -14.17
CA VAL A 212 20.78 6.26 -14.72
C VAL A 212 21.12 6.14 -16.21
N ASN A 213 20.86 7.18 -17.01
CA ASN A 213 21.14 7.14 -18.45
C ASN A 213 22.62 6.91 -18.78
N ARG A 214 23.55 7.42 -17.97
CA ARG A 214 24.99 7.14 -18.12
C ARG A 214 25.35 5.72 -17.73
N ALA A 215 24.76 5.19 -16.65
CA ALA A 215 24.98 3.81 -16.21
C ALA A 215 24.44 2.78 -17.22
N LEU A 216 23.26 3.03 -17.80
CA LEU A 216 22.68 2.20 -18.86
C LEU A 216 23.52 2.18 -20.15
N GLN A 217 24.37 3.18 -20.38
CA GLN A 217 25.33 3.22 -21.49
C GLN A 217 26.67 2.53 -21.16
N THR A 218 26.89 2.15 -19.91
CA THR A 218 28.16 1.59 -19.42
C THR A 218 28.02 0.07 -19.21
N PRO A 219 28.77 -0.78 -19.94
CA PRO A 219 28.54 -2.24 -19.94
C PRO A 219 28.66 -2.96 -18.59
N HIS A 220 29.40 -2.39 -17.62
CA HIS A 220 29.47 -2.92 -16.25
C HIS A 220 28.28 -2.46 -15.38
N MET A 221 27.94 -1.17 -15.46
CA MET A 221 26.94 -0.57 -14.57
C MET A 221 25.51 -0.97 -14.93
N ILE A 222 25.22 -1.32 -16.17
CA ILE A 222 23.89 -1.78 -16.60
C ILE A 222 23.43 -3.05 -15.86
N THR A 223 24.36 -3.89 -15.42
CA THR A 223 24.09 -5.12 -14.65
C THR A 223 24.16 -4.95 -13.13
N GLU A 224 24.48 -3.76 -12.63
CA GLU A 224 24.54 -3.51 -11.18
C GLU A 224 23.15 -3.33 -10.57
N ASP A 225 22.92 -3.94 -9.40
CA ASP A 225 21.67 -3.82 -8.64
C ASP A 225 21.31 -2.35 -8.37
N GLN A 226 22.29 -1.48 -8.12
CA GLN A 226 22.04 -0.05 -7.92
C GLN A 226 21.36 0.60 -9.13
N THR A 227 21.70 0.20 -10.35
CA THR A 227 21.08 0.72 -11.58
C THR A 227 19.65 0.21 -11.71
N LEU A 228 19.42 -1.09 -11.51
CA LEU A 228 18.08 -1.70 -11.54
C LEU A 228 17.15 -1.07 -10.50
N LEU A 229 17.62 -0.94 -9.26
CA LEU A 229 16.86 -0.37 -8.15
C LEU A 229 16.58 1.12 -8.36
N SER A 230 17.55 1.89 -8.87
CA SER A 230 17.35 3.30 -9.22
C SER A 230 16.28 3.48 -10.29
N VAL A 231 16.28 2.64 -11.34
CA VAL A 231 15.23 2.65 -12.38
C VAL A 231 13.85 2.33 -11.78
N MET A 232 13.74 1.30 -10.94
CA MET A 232 12.47 0.96 -10.29
C MET A 232 11.97 2.09 -9.37
N LEU A 233 12.86 2.72 -8.61
CA LEU A 233 12.53 3.79 -7.67
C LEU A 233 12.17 5.12 -8.36
N LEU A 234 12.73 5.42 -9.53
CA LEU A 234 12.26 6.53 -10.38
C LEU A 234 10.81 6.30 -10.82
N GLY A 235 10.41 5.05 -11.10
CA GLY A 235 9.01 4.70 -11.34
C GLY A 235 8.09 4.96 -10.14
N VAL A 236 8.58 4.76 -8.90
CA VAL A 236 7.83 5.09 -7.68
C VAL A 236 7.67 6.60 -7.50
N TYR A 237 8.65 7.40 -7.91
CA TYR A 237 8.55 8.86 -7.88
C TYR A 237 7.42 9.39 -8.77
N GLU A 238 7.23 8.82 -9.96
CA GLU A 238 6.09 9.15 -10.84
C GLU A 238 4.75 8.89 -10.16
N VAL A 239 4.62 7.79 -9.41
CA VAL A 239 3.41 7.52 -8.61
C VAL A 239 3.21 8.63 -7.57
N PHE A 240 4.26 9.05 -6.86
CA PHE A 240 4.18 10.13 -5.87
C PHE A 240 3.77 11.48 -6.50
N LEU A 241 4.12 11.76 -7.75
CA LEU A 241 3.62 12.91 -8.50
C LEU A 241 2.13 12.79 -8.80
N THR A 242 1.64 11.63 -9.24
CA THR A 242 0.20 11.42 -9.54
C THR A 242 -0.70 11.50 -8.30
N CYS A 243 -0.15 11.30 -7.10
CA CYS A 243 -0.85 11.47 -5.83
C CYS A 243 -0.93 12.93 -5.35
N GLN A 244 -0.29 13.89 -6.04
CA GLN A 244 -0.47 15.31 -5.73
C GLN A 244 -1.85 15.76 -6.22
N PHE A 245 -2.78 15.92 -5.27
CA PHE A 245 -4.11 16.48 -5.54
C PHE A 245 -3.99 17.82 -6.30
N PRO A 246 -4.90 18.11 -7.24
CA PRO A 246 -4.88 19.38 -7.96
C PRO A 246 -4.96 20.52 -6.95
N ARG A 247 -3.93 21.38 -6.96
CA ARG A 247 -3.97 22.64 -6.22
C ARG A 247 -5.14 23.43 -6.77
N HIS A 248 -6.19 23.64 -5.96
CA HIS A 248 -7.15 24.68 -6.25
C HIS A 248 -6.39 26.00 -6.29
N VAL A 249 -6.26 26.55 -7.49
CA VAL A 249 -5.77 27.91 -7.69
C VAL A 249 -6.92 28.82 -7.32
N SER A 250 -6.82 29.41 -6.13
CA SER A 250 -7.69 30.50 -5.66
C SER A 250 -7.28 31.83 -6.26
#